data_AF-A0A816C472-F1
#
_entry.id   AF-A0A816C472-F1
#
_cell.length_a   1.000
_cell.length_b   1.000
_cell.length_c   1.000
_cell.angle_alpha   90.00
_cell.angle_beta   90.00
_cell.angle_gamma   90.00
#
_symmetry.space_group_name_H-M   'P 1'
#
loop_
_entity.id
_entity.type
_entity.pdbx_description
1 polymer ?
#
loop_
_entity_poly.entity_id
_entity_poly.type
_entity_poly.pdbx_seq_one_letter_code
_entity_poly.pdbx_strand_id
1 'polypeptide(L)'
;MANSSSLRTINELLSCPITCVIFHDPVLADDGRTYEREAIEKWIVQSGTSPITRQPLNIQTIRPNHVVKALVDEFETTMKKKNYQFKLDVDVRKASRQPLFSAYGKYVYKAEWLIKNNGPQIILMKINGARAEEEAKFYVELTQHRHIVRTFGFVEDNPQKSADTNNSIMLLQEYAPEGNLFEFLQDQDSLPKETVLCEIFAQIADAMAFLAQKDIVHGDLACRNVLVFRFDKNDPRFNIVKLTDFGLSR
;
A
#
# COMPACT_ATOMS: atom_id res chain seq x y z
N MET A 1 5.74 23.58 -11.41
CA MET A 1 6.02 23.04 -10.06
C MET A 1 4.68 22.93 -9.35
N ALA A 2 4.08 21.74 -9.25
CA ALA A 2 2.77 21.58 -8.62
C ALA A 2 2.94 21.78 -7.11
N ASN A 3 2.09 22.63 -6.51
CA ASN A 3 2.20 22.99 -5.11
C ASN A 3 1.86 21.80 -4.21
N SER A 4 2.37 21.88 -3.00
CA SER A 4 2.43 20.79 -2.08
C SER A 4 0.99 20.32 -1.68
N SER A 5 0.07 21.25 -1.42
CA SER A 5 -1.36 20.95 -1.17
C SER A 5 -2.07 20.25 -2.33
N SER A 6 -1.63 20.45 -3.57
CA SER A 6 -2.26 19.90 -4.77
C SER A 6 -2.09 18.38 -4.88
N LEU A 7 -0.94 17.83 -4.44
CA LEU A 7 -0.67 16.38 -4.54
C LEU A 7 -1.50 15.55 -3.56
N ARG A 8 -1.82 16.09 -2.38
CA ARG A 8 -2.69 15.43 -1.39
C ARG A 8 -4.13 15.34 -1.91
N THR A 9 -4.63 16.45 -2.44
CA THR A 9 -5.92 16.51 -3.13
C THR A 9 -5.95 15.54 -4.30
N ILE A 10 -4.89 15.46 -5.11
CA ILE A 10 -4.83 14.52 -6.24
C ILE A 10 -4.89 13.06 -5.78
N ASN A 11 -4.15 12.68 -4.74
CA ASN A 11 -4.18 11.29 -4.25
C ASN A 11 -5.56 10.89 -3.70
N GLU A 12 -6.21 11.79 -2.95
CA GLU A 12 -7.59 11.59 -2.47
C GLU A 12 -8.60 11.54 -3.63
N LEU A 13 -8.44 12.40 -4.64
CA LEU A 13 -9.28 12.41 -5.86
C LEU A 13 -9.10 11.17 -6.72
N LEU A 14 -7.93 10.54 -6.67
CA LEU A 14 -7.60 9.32 -7.40
C LEU A 14 -7.83 8.05 -6.58
N SER A 15 -8.43 8.15 -5.38
CA SER A 15 -8.72 7.00 -4.53
C SER A 15 -10.18 6.60 -4.56
N CYS A 16 -10.44 5.30 -4.56
CA CYS A 16 -11.78 4.76 -4.55
C CYS A 16 -12.48 5.02 -3.20
N PRO A 17 -13.76 5.43 -3.18
CA PRO A 17 -14.48 5.65 -1.93
C PRO A 17 -14.76 4.38 -1.08
N ILE A 18 -14.76 3.19 -1.69
CA ILE A 18 -15.00 1.91 -0.99
C ILE A 18 -13.67 1.36 -0.45
N THR A 19 -12.68 1.23 -1.34
CA THR A 19 -11.39 0.61 -0.99
C THR A 19 -10.43 1.61 -0.36
N CYS A 20 -10.66 2.92 -0.51
CA CYS A 20 -9.81 4.02 -0.04
C CYS A 20 -8.34 3.92 -0.49
N VAL A 21 -8.10 3.22 -1.61
CA VAL A 21 -6.81 3.14 -2.28
C VAL A 21 -6.92 3.77 -3.66
N ILE A 22 -5.77 4.14 -4.24
CA ILE A 22 -5.73 4.64 -5.63
C ILE A 22 -6.42 3.64 -6.56
N PHE A 23 -7.24 4.14 -7.49
CA PHE A 23 -7.95 3.30 -8.45
C PHE A 23 -6.97 2.47 -9.29
N HIS A 24 -7.22 1.17 -9.39
CA HIS A 24 -6.54 0.28 -10.32
C HIS A 24 -7.39 0.09 -11.59
N ASP A 25 -8.66 -0.29 -11.43
CA ASP A 25 -9.67 -0.42 -12.50
C ASP A 25 -10.89 0.47 -12.17
N PRO A 26 -10.78 1.79 -12.38
CA PRO A 26 -11.84 2.73 -12.07
C PRO A 26 -13.03 2.55 -13.00
N VAL A 27 -14.22 2.48 -12.41
CA VAL A 27 -15.49 2.42 -13.12
C VAL A 27 -16.46 3.49 -12.65
N LEU A 28 -17.18 4.09 -13.58
CA LEU A 28 -18.24 5.07 -13.33
C LEU A 28 -19.58 4.35 -13.20
N ALA A 29 -20.29 4.64 -12.11
CA ALA A 29 -21.67 4.23 -11.89
C ALA A 29 -22.67 5.34 -12.24
N ASP A 30 -23.96 4.97 -12.40
CA ASP A 30 -25.04 5.91 -12.75
C ASP A 30 -25.32 6.97 -11.68
N ASP A 31 -24.82 6.79 -10.45
CA ASP A 31 -24.85 7.82 -9.41
C ASP A 31 -23.79 8.92 -9.63
N GLY A 32 -23.06 8.86 -10.74
CA GLY A 32 -22.04 9.83 -11.15
C GLY A 32 -20.71 9.66 -10.42
N ARG A 33 -20.53 8.58 -9.66
CA ARG A 33 -19.31 8.35 -8.87
C ARG A 33 -18.43 7.26 -9.47
N THR A 34 -17.14 7.41 -9.25
CA THR A 34 -16.14 6.43 -9.68
C THR A 34 -15.77 5.50 -8.52
N TYR A 35 -15.73 4.21 -8.79
CA TYR A 35 -15.42 3.16 -7.85
C TYR A 35 -14.36 2.21 -8.43
N GLU A 36 -13.72 1.43 -7.56
CA GLU A 36 -12.93 0.28 -7.99
C GLU A 36 -13.89 -0.82 -8.45
N ARG A 37 -13.68 -1.37 -9.66
CA ARG A 37 -14.63 -2.31 -10.30
C ARG A 37 -15.06 -3.41 -9.36
N GLU A 38 -14.09 -4.17 -8.87
CA GLU A 38 -14.34 -5.34 -8.05
C GLU A 38 -15.15 -4.98 -6.78
N ALA A 39 -14.82 -3.84 -6.17
CA ALA A 39 -15.45 -3.39 -4.94
C ALA A 39 -16.91 -2.97 -5.17
N ILE A 40 -17.21 -2.26 -6.26
CA ILE A 40 -18.59 -1.83 -6.54
C ILE A 40 -19.45 -2.97 -7.09
N GLU A 41 -18.90 -3.86 -7.91
CA GLU A 41 -19.63 -5.03 -8.41
C GLU A 41 -20.06 -5.94 -7.24
N LYS A 42 -19.13 -6.24 -6.31
CA LYS A 42 -19.43 -6.97 -5.07
C LYS A 42 -20.49 -6.27 -4.23
N TRP A 43 -20.42 -4.94 -4.11
CA TRP A 43 -21.40 -4.15 -3.36
C TRP A 43 -22.80 -4.21 -3.96
N ILE A 44 -22.94 -4.04 -5.29
CA ILE A 44 -24.24 -4.05 -5.95
C ILE A 44 -24.90 -5.41 -5.85
N VAL A 45 -24.16 -6.50 -6.05
CA VAL A 45 -24.68 -7.87 -5.90
C VAL A 45 -25.26 -8.09 -4.50
N GLN A 46 -24.65 -7.49 -3.48
CA GLN A 46 -25.07 -7.66 -2.08
C GLN A 46 -26.19 -6.70 -1.65
N SER A 47 -26.12 -5.43 -2.06
CA SER A 47 -26.95 -4.35 -1.49
C SER A 47 -27.86 -3.65 -2.50
N GLY A 48 -27.66 -3.88 -3.81
CA GLY A 48 -28.46 -3.28 -4.89
C GLY A 48 -28.47 -1.75 -4.94
N THR A 49 -27.55 -1.09 -4.23
CA THR A 49 -27.59 0.37 -3.97
C THR A 49 -26.19 0.99 -4.07
N SER A 50 -26.11 2.32 -4.18
CA SER A 50 -24.87 3.09 -4.08
C SER A 50 -24.32 3.01 -2.64
N PRO A 51 -23.01 2.76 -2.46
CA PRO A 51 -22.38 2.81 -1.14
C PRO A 51 -22.47 4.18 -0.45
N ILE A 52 -22.74 5.25 -1.20
CA ILE A 52 -22.66 6.62 -0.68
C ILE A 52 -24.02 7.30 -0.70
N THR A 53 -24.73 7.25 -1.82
CA THR A 53 -26.04 7.92 -1.94
C THR A 53 -27.18 7.05 -1.46
N ARG A 54 -26.94 5.74 -1.27
CA ARG A 54 -27.93 4.70 -0.93
C ARG A 54 -29.07 4.57 -1.93
N GLN A 55 -28.94 5.18 -3.12
CA GLN A 55 -29.91 5.03 -4.21
C GLN A 55 -29.70 3.70 -4.94
N PRO A 56 -30.74 3.12 -5.58
CA PRO A 56 -30.60 1.89 -6.36
C PRO A 56 -29.50 1.99 -7.43
N LEU A 57 -28.72 0.93 -7.60
CA LEU A 57 -27.64 0.85 -8.59
C LEU A 57 -27.72 -0.48 -9.35
N ASN A 58 -27.42 -0.45 -10.65
CA ASN A 58 -27.43 -1.64 -11.50
C ASN A 58 -26.02 -1.99 -11.97
N ILE A 59 -25.63 -3.26 -11.81
CA ILE A 59 -24.31 -3.74 -12.22
C ILE A 59 -24.08 -3.61 -13.73
N GLN A 60 -25.14 -3.76 -14.53
CA GLN A 60 -25.08 -3.70 -15.99
C GLN A 60 -24.86 -2.28 -16.54
N THR A 61 -25.05 -1.25 -15.71
CA THR A 61 -24.91 0.14 -16.14
C THR A 61 -23.55 0.73 -15.81
N ILE A 62 -22.72 0.04 -15.01
CA ILE A 62 -21.34 0.43 -14.73
C ILE A 62 -20.52 0.50 -16.03
N ARG A 63 -19.70 1.54 -16.18
CA ARG A 63 -18.82 1.74 -17.35
C ARG A 63 -17.37 1.97 -16.91
N PRO A 64 -16.36 1.48 -17.65
CA PRO A 64 -14.97 1.87 -17.39
C PRO A 64 -14.78 3.39 -17.41
N ASN A 65 -14.08 3.94 -16.42
CA ASN A 65 -13.73 5.35 -16.40
C ASN A 65 -12.29 5.55 -16.90
N HIS A 66 -12.15 5.55 -18.23
CA HIS A 66 -10.84 5.70 -18.89
C HIS A 66 -10.14 7.02 -18.56
N VAL A 67 -10.88 8.08 -18.21
CA VAL A 67 -10.31 9.37 -17.82
C VAL A 67 -9.60 9.25 -16.47
N VAL A 68 -10.27 8.69 -15.47
CA VAL A 68 -9.65 8.46 -14.16
C VAL A 68 -8.50 7.47 -14.27
N LYS A 69 -8.65 6.43 -15.11
CA LYS A 69 -7.56 5.48 -15.37
C LYS A 69 -6.32 6.18 -15.95
N ALA A 70 -6.49 7.02 -16.96
CA ALA A 70 -5.40 7.79 -17.55
C ALA A 70 -4.73 8.73 -16.55
N LEU A 71 -5.50 9.38 -15.67
CA LEU A 71 -4.95 10.25 -14.62
C LEU A 71 -4.15 9.47 -13.58
N VAL A 72 -4.60 8.28 -13.17
CA VAL A 72 -3.82 7.40 -12.30
C VAL A 72 -2.55 6.96 -13.00
N ASP A 73 -2.65 6.49 -14.25
CA ASP A 73 -1.49 6.00 -14.99
C ASP A 73 -0.47 7.12 -15.24
N GLU A 74 -0.92 8.36 -15.48
CA GLU A 74 -0.07 9.53 -15.60
C GLU A 74 0.57 9.92 -14.26
N PHE A 75 -0.20 9.87 -13.16
CA PHE A 75 0.31 10.09 -11.82
C PHE A 75 1.41 9.08 -11.49
N GLU A 76 1.17 7.79 -11.72
CA GLU A 76 2.16 6.73 -11.54
C GLU A 76 3.36 6.89 -12.48
N THR A 77 3.14 7.25 -13.74
CA THR A 77 4.20 7.45 -14.72
C THR A 77 5.07 8.66 -14.37
N THR A 78 4.48 9.72 -13.82
CA THR A 78 5.22 10.87 -13.33
C THR A 78 6.09 10.50 -12.12
N MET A 79 5.59 9.60 -11.27
CA MET A 79 6.36 9.04 -10.17
C MET A 79 7.47 8.09 -10.66
N LYS A 80 7.24 7.35 -11.76
CA LYS A 80 8.22 6.44 -12.41
C LYS A 80 9.30 7.16 -13.23
N LYS A 81 8.94 8.22 -13.99
CA LYS A 81 9.83 8.98 -14.90
C LYS A 81 10.84 9.84 -14.17
N LYS A 82 10.54 10.23 -12.93
CA LYS A 82 11.59 10.57 -11.98
C LYS A 82 12.19 9.23 -11.56
N ASN A 83 13.28 8.77 -12.20
CA ASN A 83 14.14 7.69 -11.67
C ASN A 83 14.10 7.82 -10.15
N TYR A 84 13.62 6.79 -9.42
CA TYR A 84 13.20 6.79 -8.00
C TYR A 84 14.24 7.34 -7.01
N GLN A 85 14.70 8.55 -7.22
CA GLN A 85 15.81 9.18 -6.57
C GLN A 85 15.20 10.06 -5.49
N PHE A 86 14.50 9.40 -4.57
CA PHE A 86 14.24 10.03 -3.29
C PHE A 86 15.61 10.29 -2.65
N LYS A 87 15.76 11.42 -1.98
CA LYS A 87 16.99 11.74 -1.24
C LYS A 87 16.67 11.99 0.23
N LEU A 88 17.34 11.23 1.10
CA LEU A 88 17.29 11.47 2.54
C LEU A 88 17.77 12.91 2.80
N ASP A 89 17.07 13.61 3.70
CA ASP A 89 17.31 15.02 4.06
C ASP A 89 16.93 16.07 2.99
N VAL A 90 16.39 15.64 1.84
CA VAL A 90 15.82 16.52 0.82
C VAL A 90 14.30 16.34 0.74
N ASP A 91 13.86 15.09 0.56
CA ASP A 91 12.45 14.76 0.38
C ASP A 91 11.83 14.19 1.66
N VAL A 92 12.61 13.38 2.38
CA VAL A 92 12.20 12.66 3.58
C VAL A 92 13.29 12.71 4.65
N ARG A 93 12.88 12.64 5.92
CA ARG A 93 13.80 12.46 7.06
C ARG A 93 13.29 11.38 8.00
N LYS A 94 14.20 10.78 8.76
CA LYS A 94 13.83 9.98 9.93
C LYS A 94 13.26 10.91 11.00
N ALA A 95 12.08 10.60 11.52
CA ALA A 95 11.45 11.35 12.61
C ALA A 95 12.22 11.19 13.93
N SER A 96 12.88 10.05 14.10
CA SER A 96 13.73 9.73 15.24
C SER A 96 14.96 8.95 14.78
N ARG A 97 16.06 9.07 15.54
CA ARG A 97 17.26 8.23 15.36
C ARG A 97 17.02 6.79 15.81
N GLN A 98 16.08 6.58 16.72
CA GLN A 98 15.71 5.25 17.17
C GLN A 98 14.70 4.62 16.20
N PRO A 99 14.86 3.33 15.88
CA PRO A 99 13.88 2.62 15.06
C PRO A 99 12.57 2.45 15.83
N LEU A 100 11.45 2.50 15.11
CA LEU A 100 10.14 2.07 15.59
C LEU A 100 10.15 0.57 15.90
N PHE A 101 10.84 -0.20 15.06
CA PHE A 101 10.98 -1.65 15.20
C PHE A 101 12.39 -2.10 14.80
N SER A 102 12.97 -2.99 15.59
CA SER A 102 14.28 -3.58 15.34
C SER A 102 14.30 -5.04 15.78
N ALA A 103 14.13 -5.98 14.84
CA ALA A 103 14.26 -7.41 15.11
C ALA A 103 14.76 -8.16 13.87
N TYR A 104 15.43 -9.29 14.09
CA TYR A 104 15.92 -10.17 13.01
C TYR A 104 16.74 -9.46 11.92
N GLY A 105 17.50 -8.41 12.30
CA GLY A 105 18.30 -7.61 11.36
C GLY A 105 17.51 -6.59 10.54
N LYS A 106 16.19 -6.48 10.75
CA LYS A 106 15.34 -5.45 10.15
C LYS A 106 15.27 -4.22 11.04
N TYR A 107 15.32 -3.05 10.41
CA TYR A 107 15.15 -1.77 11.10
C TYR A 107 14.09 -0.96 10.37
N VAL A 108 13.05 -0.57 11.09
CA VAL A 108 11.98 0.28 10.59
C VAL A 108 11.99 1.58 11.37
N TYR A 109 12.04 2.70 10.66
CA TYR A 109 12.05 4.03 11.24
C TYR A 109 10.77 4.76 10.87
N LYS A 110 10.20 5.51 11.82
CA LYS A 110 9.17 6.50 11.48
C LYS A 110 9.81 7.59 10.62
N ALA A 111 9.11 8.00 9.56
CA ALA A 111 9.61 9.00 8.65
C ALA A 111 8.62 10.14 8.43
N GLU A 112 9.18 11.29 8.06
CA GLU A 112 8.43 12.51 7.78
C GLU A 112 8.84 13.05 6.42
N TRP A 113 7.85 13.54 5.68
CA TRP A 113 8.08 14.34 4.49
C TRP A 113 8.64 15.70 4.91
N LEU A 114 9.76 16.12 4.30
CA LEU A 114 10.38 17.42 4.59
C LEU A 114 9.61 18.59 3.97
N ILE A 115 8.99 18.35 2.82
CA ILE A 115 8.05 19.28 2.21
C ILE A 115 6.77 19.22 3.04
N LYS A 116 6.39 20.36 3.66
CA LYS A 116 5.21 20.53 4.53
C LYS A 116 3.90 20.33 3.77
N ASN A 117 3.65 19.08 3.49
CA ASN A 117 2.41 18.50 3.07
C ASN A 117 2.11 17.40 4.03
N ASN A 118 0.85 17.26 4.37
CA ASN A 118 0.36 16.04 4.97
C ASN A 118 0.42 14.89 3.94
N GLY A 119 1.61 14.52 3.47
CA GLY A 119 1.82 13.30 2.69
C GLY A 119 1.31 12.09 3.46
N PRO A 120 1.11 10.95 2.77
CA PRO A 120 0.72 9.73 3.47
C PRO A 120 1.72 9.42 4.58
N GLN A 121 1.24 8.81 5.67
CA GLN A 121 2.14 8.35 6.72
C GLN A 121 3.08 7.30 6.12
N ILE A 122 4.38 7.47 6.39
CA ILE A 122 5.43 6.64 5.82
C ILE A 122 6.36 6.11 6.89
N ILE A 123 6.98 4.99 6.56
CA ILE A 123 8.12 4.42 7.27
C ILE A 123 9.31 4.29 6.33
N LEU A 124 10.50 4.23 6.92
CA LEU A 124 11.73 3.84 6.25
C LEU A 124 12.16 2.47 6.75
N MET A 125 12.15 1.47 5.88
CA MET A 125 12.65 0.13 6.18
C MET A 125 14.06 -0.05 5.62
N LYS A 126 15.01 -0.40 6.48
CA LYS A 126 16.42 -0.61 6.09
C LYS A 126 16.61 -2.00 5.46
N ILE A 127 17.20 -2.01 4.27
CA ILE A 127 17.72 -3.20 3.59
C ILE A 127 19.23 -3.05 3.46
N ASN A 128 19.97 -4.12 3.78
CA ASN A 128 21.43 -4.15 3.73
C ASN A 128 21.90 -5.18 2.72
N GLY A 129 23.01 -4.88 2.05
CA GLY A 129 23.76 -5.86 1.27
C GLY A 129 23.96 -5.42 -0.17
N ALA A 130 24.80 -6.17 -0.89
CA ALA A 130 25.19 -5.84 -2.26
C ALA A 130 24.01 -5.79 -3.24
N ARG A 131 22.93 -6.54 -2.97
CA ARG A 131 21.71 -6.60 -3.80
C ARG A 131 20.59 -5.69 -3.32
N ALA A 132 20.82 -4.85 -2.31
CA ALA A 132 19.78 -4.02 -1.70
C ALA A 132 19.05 -3.12 -2.72
N GLU A 133 19.75 -2.61 -3.74
CA GLU A 133 19.13 -1.78 -4.79
C GLU A 133 18.27 -2.61 -5.76
N GLU A 134 18.71 -3.82 -6.13
CA GLU A 134 17.92 -4.75 -6.95
C GLU A 134 16.63 -5.14 -6.21
N GLU A 135 16.76 -5.53 -4.95
CA GLU A 135 15.61 -5.86 -4.08
C GLU A 135 14.66 -4.66 -3.98
N ALA A 136 15.19 -3.45 -3.78
CA ALA A 136 14.38 -2.24 -3.69
C ALA A 136 13.57 -1.97 -4.97
N LYS A 137 14.15 -2.20 -6.15
CA LYS A 137 13.43 -2.07 -7.43
C LYS A 137 12.26 -3.04 -7.52
N PHE A 138 12.47 -4.30 -7.14
CA PHE A 138 11.38 -5.29 -7.09
C PHE A 138 10.26 -4.87 -6.14
N TYR A 139 10.58 -4.40 -4.93
CA TYR A 139 9.55 -3.90 -3.99
C TYR A 139 8.68 -2.78 -4.59
N VAL A 140 9.29 -1.92 -5.41
CA VAL A 140 8.57 -0.84 -6.10
C VAL A 140 7.69 -1.38 -7.23
N GLU A 141 8.15 -2.38 -7.97
CA GLU A 141 7.37 -3.01 -9.04
C GLU A 141 6.12 -3.73 -8.52
N LEU A 142 6.20 -4.33 -7.32
CA LEU A 142 5.11 -5.08 -6.70
C LEU A 142 3.99 -4.19 -6.14
N THR A 143 4.18 -2.87 -6.10
CA THR A 143 3.20 -1.90 -5.56
C THR A 143 1.86 -1.85 -6.30
N GLN A 144 1.78 -2.48 -7.47
CA GLN A 144 0.55 -2.54 -8.26
C GLN A 144 -0.54 -3.39 -7.58
N HIS A 145 -0.15 -4.27 -6.65
CA HIS A 145 -1.10 -5.13 -5.97
C HIS A 145 -1.70 -4.48 -4.71
N ARG A 146 -3.03 -4.45 -4.64
CA ARG A 146 -3.79 -3.82 -3.54
C ARG A 146 -3.51 -4.42 -2.15
N HIS A 147 -3.13 -5.69 -2.09
CA HIS A 147 -2.83 -6.44 -0.86
C HIS A 147 -1.32 -6.69 -0.64
N ILE A 148 -0.45 -5.91 -1.29
CA ILE A 148 0.98 -5.84 -1.00
C ILE A 148 1.30 -4.44 -0.48
N VAL A 149 2.16 -4.35 0.54
CA VAL A 149 2.57 -3.06 1.11
C VAL A 149 3.20 -2.19 0.02
N ARG A 150 2.64 -1.01 -0.15
CA ARG A 150 3.08 -0.04 -1.14
C ARG A 150 4.45 0.52 -0.75
N THR A 151 5.42 0.28 -1.62
CA THR A 151 6.73 0.91 -1.61
C THR A 151 6.76 2.09 -2.59
N PHE A 152 6.78 3.32 -2.08
CA PHE A 152 6.81 4.54 -2.89
C PHE A 152 8.13 4.71 -3.65
N GLY A 153 9.21 4.14 -3.13
CA GLY A 153 10.56 4.19 -3.67
C GLY A 153 11.59 3.87 -2.61
N PHE A 154 12.84 4.31 -2.83
CA PHE A 154 13.93 4.07 -1.90
C PHE A 154 14.94 5.21 -1.87
N VAL A 155 15.67 5.34 -0.76
CA VAL A 155 16.78 6.29 -0.57
C VAL A 155 18.03 5.56 -0.10
N GLU A 156 19.19 6.13 -0.35
CA GLU A 156 20.43 5.69 0.31
C GLU A 156 20.38 6.04 1.79
N ASP A 157 20.74 5.12 2.68
CA ASP A 157 20.78 5.37 4.13
C ASP A 157 21.88 6.38 4.50
N ASN A 158 22.96 6.44 3.72
CA ASN A 158 24.04 7.39 3.93
C ASN A 158 24.68 7.84 2.61
N PRO A 159 24.15 8.91 1.98
CA PRO A 159 24.62 9.40 0.68
C PRO A 159 26.03 10.02 0.72
N GLN A 160 26.65 10.15 1.89
CA GLN A 160 28.00 10.70 2.06
C GLN A 160 29.09 9.62 2.29
N LYS A 161 28.72 8.34 2.39
CA LYS A 161 29.70 7.24 2.52
C LYS A 161 30.26 6.84 1.16
N SER A 162 31.56 6.52 1.14
CA SER A 162 32.23 5.98 -0.06
C SER A 162 31.62 4.64 -0.47
N ALA A 163 31.66 4.36 -1.78
CA ALA A 163 31.09 3.17 -2.43
C ALA A 163 31.57 1.81 -1.89
N ASP A 164 32.59 1.79 -1.03
CA ASP A 164 33.24 0.58 -0.51
C ASP A 164 32.67 0.06 0.83
N THR A 165 31.67 0.73 1.41
CA THR A 165 31.00 0.24 2.64
C THR A 165 29.60 -0.27 2.33
N ASN A 166 29.33 -1.51 2.79
CA ASN A 166 28.09 -2.29 2.68
C ASN A 166 26.86 -1.45 2.27
N ASN A 167 26.48 -1.54 0.98
CA ASN A 167 25.42 -0.71 0.42
C ASN A 167 24.12 -0.94 1.21
N SER A 168 23.53 0.14 1.72
CA SER A 168 22.31 0.05 2.53
C SER A 168 21.30 1.06 2.04
N ILE A 169 20.12 0.55 1.74
CA ILE A 169 19.01 1.27 1.14
C ILE A 169 17.88 1.32 2.15
N MET A 170 17.12 2.40 2.13
CA MET A 170 15.92 2.59 2.93
C MET A 170 14.72 2.62 2.00
N LEU A 171 13.81 1.65 2.14
CA LEU A 171 12.54 1.64 1.42
C LEU A 171 11.56 2.62 2.06
N LEU A 172 10.93 3.44 1.23
CA LEU A 172 9.84 4.33 1.62
C LEU A 172 8.54 3.56 1.46
N GLN A 173 7.96 3.12 2.57
CA GLN A 173 6.73 2.32 2.56
C GLN A 173 5.58 3.06 3.24
N GLU A 174 4.36 2.72 2.87
CA GLU A 174 3.18 3.16 3.60
C GLU A 174 3.20 2.63 5.04
N TYR A 175 2.78 3.47 5.98
CA TYR A 175 2.64 3.10 7.37
C TYR A 175 1.33 2.34 7.61
N ALA A 176 1.41 1.19 8.27
CA ALA A 176 0.25 0.42 8.74
C ALA A 176 -0.15 0.89 10.15
N PRO A 177 -1.33 1.53 10.34
CA PRO A 177 -1.72 2.10 11.62
C PRO A 177 -1.88 1.07 12.75
N GLU A 178 -2.34 -0.13 12.41
CA GLU A 178 -2.72 -1.16 13.36
C GLU A 178 -1.61 -2.22 13.57
N GLY A 179 -0.45 -2.03 12.93
CA GLY A 179 0.67 -2.96 13.06
C GLY A 179 0.47 -4.30 12.34
N ASN A 180 1.06 -5.37 12.87
CA ASN A 180 0.98 -6.70 12.27
C ASN A 180 -0.22 -7.50 12.80
N LEU A 181 -0.75 -8.38 11.96
CA LEU A 181 -1.96 -9.14 12.22
C LEU A 181 -1.83 -10.07 13.44
N PHE A 182 -0.62 -10.56 13.75
CA PHE A 182 -0.40 -11.44 14.89
C PHE A 182 -0.68 -10.73 16.22
N GLU A 183 0.01 -9.61 16.47
CA GLU A 183 -0.19 -8.79 17.67
C GLU A 183 -1.61 -8.21 17.70
N PHE A 184 -2.07 -7.70 16.55
CA PHE A 184 -3.38 -7.07 16.44
C PHE A 184 -4.53 -8.00 16.84
N LEU A 185 -4.49 -9.28 16.43
CA LEU A 185 -5.52 -10.26 16.78
C LEU A 185 -5.44 -10.72 18.25
N GLN A 186 -4.25 -10.69 18.86
CA GLN A 186 -4.08 -11.03 20.29
C GLN A 186 -4.70 -9.96 21.19
N ASP A 187 -4.64 -8.70 20.78
CA ASP A 187 -5.15 -7.56 21.55
C ASP A 187 -6.67 -7.34 21.39
N GLN A 188 -7.37 -8.17 20.61
CA GLN A 188 -8.82 -8.02 20.43
C GLN A 188 -9.61 -8.52 21.65
N ASP A 189 -10.49 -7.67 22.17
CA ASP A 189 -11.42 -8.01 23.27
C ASP A 189 -12.37 -9.18 22.92
N SER A 190 -12.60 -9.43 21.63
CA SER A 190 -13.53 -10.45 21.15
C SER A 190 -13.07 -11.01 19.81
N LEU A 191 -13.28 -12.31 19.60
CA LEU A 191 -12.96 -12.97 18.34
C LEU A 191 -13.70 -12.30 17.16
N PRO A 192 -13.03 -12.02 16.03
CA PRO A 192 -13.70 -11.52 14.83
C PRO A 192 -14.68 -12.56 14.28
N LYS A 193 -15.71 -12.10 13.55
CA LYS A 193 -16.61 -13.02 12.84
C LYS A 193 -15.82 -13.88 11.86
N GLU A 194 -16.25 -15.12 11.65
CA GLU A 194 -15.65 -16.04 10.68
C GLU A 194 -15.57 -15.42 9.28
N THR A 195 -16.61 -14.70 8.86
CA THR A 195 -16.63 -13.99 7.57
C THR A 195 -15.52 -12.94 7.43
N VAL A 196 -15.13 -12.28 8.53
CA VAL A 196 -14.01 -11.33 8.56
C VAL A 196 -12.69 -12.06 8.37
N LEU A 197 -12.51 -13.18 9.06
CA LEU A 197 -11.30 -14.01 8.92
C LEU A 197 -11.17 -14.58 7.51
N CYS A 198 -12.27 -15.03 6.91
CA CYS A 198 -12.30 -15.49 5.52
C CYS A 198 -11.93 -14.38 4.54
N GLU A 199 -12.40 -13.15 4.74
CA GLU A 199 -12.03 -12.02 3.88
C GLU A 199 -10.52 -11.69 4.03
N ILE A 200 -10.00 -11.64 5.26
CA ILE A 200 -8.55 -11.44 5.50
C ILE A 200 -7.73 -12.54 4.80
N PHE A 201 -8.16 -13.79 4.91
CA PHE A 201 -7.50 -14.91 4.23
C PHE A 201 -7.56 -14.77 2.71
N ALA A 202 -8.70 -14.38 2.15
CA ALA A 202 -8.86 -14.16 0.71
C ALA A 202 -7.90 -13.06 0.21
N GLN A 203 -7.75 -11.97 0.95
CA GLN A 203 -6.81 -10.88 0.61
C GLN A 203 -5.34 -11.36 0.62
N ILE A 204 -4.97 -12.19 1.60
CA ILE A 204 -3.63 -12.79 1.67
C ILE A 204 -3.42 -13.76 0.50
N ALA A 205 -4.41 -14.59 0.19
CA ALA A 205 -4.34 -15.55 -0.91
C ALA A 205 -4.22 -14.85 -2.27
N ASP A 206 -4.94 -13.75 -2.49
CA ASP A 206 -4.87 -12.91 -3.68
C ASP A 206 -3.45 -12.34 -3.86
N ALA A 207 -2.86 -11.77 -2.80
CA ALA A 207 -1.49 -11.28 -2.83
C ALA A 207 -0.46 -12.39 -3.09
N MET A 208 -0.65 -13.59 -2.51
CA MET A 208 0.23 -14.74 -2.77
C MET A 208 0.09 -15.25 -4.21
N ALA A 209 -1.11 -15.23 -4.79
CA ALA A 209 -1.32 -15.56 -6.19
C ALA A 209 -0.59 -14.58 -7.12
N PHE A 210 -0.62 -13.29 -6.81
CA PHE A 210 0.15 -12.28 -7.54
C PHE A 210 1.67 -12.49 -7.41
N LEU A 211 2.19 -12.77 -6.20
CA LEU A 211 3.61 -13.08 -6.03
C LEU A 211 4.03 -14.30 -6.84
N ALA A 212 3.20 -15.36 -6.84
CA ALA A 212 3.46 -16.56 -7.64
C ALA A 212 3.48 -16.26 -9.16
N GLN A 213 2.61 -15.38 -9.66
CA GLN A 213 2.64 -14.94 -11.06
C GLN A 213 3.90 -14.14 -11.43
N LYS A 214 4.58 -13.58 -10.43
CA LYS A 214 5.87 -12.87 -10.57
C LYS A 214 7.07 -13.77 -10.31
N ASP A 215 6.85 -15.08 -10.20
CA ASP A 215 7.87 -16.08 -9.84
C ASP A 215 8.55 -15.80 -8.48
N ILE A 216 7.82 -15.17 -7.55
CA ILE A 216 8.31 -14.84 -6.21
C ILE A 216 7.70 -15.80 -5.20
N VAL A 217 8.59 -16.49 -4.47
CA VAL A 217 8.22 -17.29 -3.30
C VAL A 217 8.41 -16.43 -2.05
N HIS A 218 7.33 -16.16 -1.31
CA HIS A 218 7.42 -15.33 -0.10
C HIS A 218 8.43 -15.89 0.92
N GLY A 219 8.46 -17.21 1.12
CA GLY A 219 9.44 -17.90 1.96
C GLY A 219 9.29 -17.72 3.48
N ASP A 220 8.41 -16.83 3.93
CA ASP A 220 8.14 -16.57 5.36
C ASP A 220 6.69 -16.07 5.58
N LEU A 221 5.71 -16.74 4.99
CA LEU A 221 4.30 -16.35 5.14
C LEU A 221 3.82 -16.65 6.57
N ALA A 222 3.55 -15.60 7.35
CA ALA A 222 3.03 -15.69 8.71
C ALA A 222 2.27 -14.41 9.09
N CYS A 223 1.39 -14.46 10.09
CA CYS A 223 0.59 -13.30 10.52
C CYS A 223 1.44 -12.07 10.92
N ARG A 224 2.68 -12.26 11.38
CA ARG A 224 3.61 -11.16 11.68
C ARG A 224 4.06 -10.38 10.44
N ASN A 225 4.02 -11.00 9.26
CA ASN A 225 4.35 -10.40 7.96
C ASN A 225 3.09 -9.97 7.18
N VAL A 226 1.94 -9.94 7.85
CA VAL A 226 0.69 -9.37 7.34
C VAL A 226 0.42 -8.11 8.15
N LEU A 227 0.34 -6.95 7.49
CA LEU A 227 0.05 -5.67 8.15
C LEU A 227 -1.42 -5.31 8.02
N VAL A 228 -1.98 -4.73 9.08
CA VAL A 228 -3.39 -4.32 9.17
C VAL A 228 -3.50 -2.81 8.91
N PHE A 229 -4.29 -2.44 7.90
CA PHE A 229 -4.51 -1.04 7.51
C PHE A 229 -5.88 -0.54 7.94
N ARG A 230 -6.88 -1.41 7.89
CA ARG A 230 -8.25 -1.15 8.36
C ARG A 230 -8.81 -2.42 8.94
N PHE A 231 -9.61 -2.28 9.99
CA PHE A 231 -10.24 -3.41 10.64
C PHE A 231 -11.63 -3.09 11.17
N ASP A 232 -12.58 -3.99 10.91
CA ASP A 232 -13.89 -4.05 11.53
C ASP A 232 -14.23 -5.54 11.81
N LYS A 233 -14.42 -5.87 13.08
CA LYS A 233 -14.69 -7.23 13.55
C LYS A 233 -16.03 -7.82 13.10
N ASN A 234 -16.93 -6.98 12.59
CA ASN A 234 -18.30 -7.32 12.22
C ASN A 234 -18.58 -7.20 10.72
N ASP A 235 -17.86 -6.33 10.00
CA ASP A 235 -18.01 -6.10 8.57
C ASP A 235 -16.77 -6.57 7.79
N PRO A 236 -16.81 -7.71 7.08
CA PRO A 236 -15.68 -8.20 6.30
C PRO A 236 -15.16 -7.15 5.29
N ARG A 237 -16.03 -6.32 4.73
CA ARG A 237 -15.71 -5.43 3.59
C ARG A 237 -14.82 -4.25 3.96
N PHE A 238 -14.78 -3.87 5.24
CA PHE A 238 -13.99 -2.74 5.69
C PHE A 238 -12.52 -3.10 5.91
N ASN A 239 -12.24 -4.39 6.12
CA ASN A 239 -10.92 -4.89 6.46
C ASN A 239 -9.96 -4.75 5.28
N ILE A 240 -8.77 -4.22 5.54
CA ILE A 240 -7.66 -4.23 4.58
C ILE A 240 -6.43 -4.74 5.30
N VAL A 241 -5.89 -5.84 4.78
CA VAL A 241 -4.57 -6.34 5.13
C VAL A 241 -3.66 -6.32 3.91
N LYS A 242 -2.36 -6.21 4.15
CA LYS A 242 -1.35 -6.25 3.10
C LYS A 242 -0.14 -7.09 3.53
N LEU A 243 0.39 -7.88 2.60
CA LEU A 243 1.62 -8.62 2.78
C LEU A 243 2.84 -7.70 2.73
N THR A 244 3.79 -7.96 3.62
CA THR A 244 5.11 -7.34 3.65
C THR A 244 6.19 -8.42 3.74
N ASP A 245 7.45 -8.03 3.67
CA ASP A 245 8.56 -8.87 4.13
C ASP A 245 8.73 -10.21 3.40
N PHE A 246 8.41 -10.25 2.11
CA PHE A 246 8.68 -11.40 1.25
C PHE A 246 10.15 -11.49 0.87
N GLY A 247 10.70 -12.70 0.92
CA GLY A 247 12.09 -12.96 0.59
C GLY A 247 12.33 -12.85 -0.91
N LEU A 248 12.98 -11.77 -1.35
CA LEU A 248 13.46 -11.60 -2.72
C LEU A 248 14.89 -12.14 -2.91
N SER A 249 15.51 -12.63 -1.83
CA SER A 249 16.94 -12.95 -1.75
C SER A 249 17.26 -14.44 -1.75
N ARG A 250 16.41 -15.29 -2.34
CA ARG A 250 16.69 -16.72 -2.54
C ARG A 250 16.53 -17.14 -3.98
#